data_AF-B6E9V3-F1
#
_entry.id   AF-B6E9V3-F1
#
_cell.length_a   1.000
_cell.length_b   1.000
_cell.length_c   1.000
_cell.angle_alpha   90.00
_cell.angle_beta   90.00
_cell.angle_gamma   90.00
#
_symmetry.space_group_name_H-M   'P 1'
#
loop_
_entity.id
_entity.type
_entity.pdbx_description
1 polymer ?
#
loop_
_entity_poly.entity_id
_entity_poly.type
_entity_poly.pdbx_seq_one_letter_code
_entity_poly.pdbx_strand_id
1 'polypeptide(L)'
;MYKEEELMTKVHTESVNAERTRKVGCFVACAMEKLNLMDEATIKETQIHEKINELFEGRDQGIAHKIARKCLKKARSITQKCEKCFSLYVCIAESVHKLQGHEEHVREETEEIEETEEQI
;
A
#
# COMPACT_ATOMS: atom_id res chain seq x y z
N MET A 1 -1.99 -9.99 10.78
CA MET A 1 -1.29 -9.34 9.66
C MET A 1 0.18 -9.20 10.00
N TYR A 2 1.01 -8.72 9.07
CA TYR A 2 2.38 -8.26 9.40
C TYR A 2 2.30 -6.84 9.97
N LYS A 3 3.20 -6.52 10.89
CA LYS A 3 3.47 -5.14 11.27
C LYS A 3 4.28 -4.46 10.17
N GLU A 4 4.27 -3.13 10.15
CA GLU A 4 5.03 -2.33 9.20
C GLU A 4 6.54 -2.65 9.24
N GLU A 5 7.12 -2.69 10.44
CA GLU A 5 8.54 -3.05 10.67
C GLU A 5 8.90 -4.42 10.04
N GLU A 6 8.03 -5.41 10.18
CA GLU A 6 8.21 -6.76 9.60
C GLU A 6 8.13 -6.75 8.07
N LEU A 7 7.33 -5.86 7.49
CA LEU A 7 7.23 -5.70 6.04
C LEU A 7 8.47 -5.01 5.47
N MET A 8 8.93 -3.93 6.08
CA MET A 8 10.10 -3.17 5.61
C MET A 8 11.40 -3.97 5.75
N THR A 9 11.53 -4.75 6.81
CA THR A 9 12.65 -5.68 7.02
C THR A 9 12.52 -6.99 6.24
N LYS A 10 11.45 -7.17 5.46
CA LYS A 10 11.22 -8.32 4.58
C LYS A 10 11.12 -9.68 5.29
N VAL A 11 10.72 -9.70 6.56
CA VAL A 11 10.48 -10.93 7.34
C VAL A 11 9.52 -11.89 6.62
N HIS A 12 8.56 -11.34 5.87
CA HIS A 12 7.61 -12.11 5.06
C HIS A 12 8.23 -12.99 3.95
N THR A 13 9.50 -12.78 3.61
CA THR A 13 10.24 -13.56 2.60
C THR A 13 10.99 -14.77 3.20
N GLU A 14 11.11 -14.82 4.52
CA GLU A 14 11.75 -15.95 5.21
C GLU A 14 10.89 -17.21 5.10
N SER A 15 11.52 -18.36 4.88
CA SER A 15 10.82 -19.64 4.67
C SER A 15 9.95 -20.04 5.86
N VAL A 16 10.38 -19.74 7.09
CA VAL A 16 9.59 -19.97 8.33
C VAL A 16 8.24 -19.25 8.31
N ASN A 17 8.14 -18.15 7.55
CA ASN A 17 6.95 -17.33 7.45
C ASN A 17 6.07 -17.66 6.22
N ALA A 18 6.43 -18.66 5.41
CA ALA A 18 5.72 -18.99 4.17
C ALA A 18 4.22 -19.25 4.39
N GLU A 19 3.85 -19.97 5.45
CA GLU A 19 2.44 -20.24 5.77
C GLU A 19 1.71 -18.96 6.21
N ARG A 20 2.33 -18.13 7.06
CA ARG A 20 1.78 -16.84 7.50
C ARG A 20 1.55 -15.92 6.29
N THR A 21 2.54 -15.82 5.41
CA THR A 21 2.48 -15.05 4.15
C THR A 21 1.31 -15.52 3.29
N ARG A 22 1.17 -16.82 3.06
CA ARG A 22 0.03 -17.38 2.32
C ARG A 22 -1.31 -17.03 2.96
N LYS A 23 -1.45 -17.22 4.28
CA LYS A 23 -2.70 -16.92 5.01
C LYS A 23 -3.07 -15.44 4.93
N VAL A 24 -2.12 -14.54 5.11
CA VAL A 24 -2.36 -13.08 5.00
C VAL A 24 -2.78 -12.73 3.57
N GLY A 25 -2.11 -13.27 2.55
CA GLY A 25 -2.49 -13.08 1.16
C GLY A 25 -3.92 -13.52 0.87
N CYS A 26 -4.32 -14.69 1.35
CA CYS A 26 -5.68 -15.19 1.17
C CYS A 26 -6.73 -14.37 1.96
N PHE A 27 -6.37 -13.87 3.14
CA PHE A 27 -7.24 -12.98 3.91
C PHE A 27 -7.50 -11.67 3.16
N VAL A 28 -6.46 -11.06 2.58
CA VAL A 28 -6.60 -9.85 1.75
C VAL A 28 -7.46 -10.14 0.52
N ALA A 29 -7.25 -11.28 -0.16
CA ALA A 29 -8.09 -11.69 -1.29
C ALA A 29 -9.57 -11.81 -0.89
N CYS A 30 -9.86 -12.45 0.24
CA CYS A 30 -11.22 -12.58 0.76
C CYS A 30 -11.86 -11.21 1.04
N ALA A 31 -11.11 -10.26 1.61
CA ALA A 31 -11.60 -8.91 1.83
C ALA A 31 -11.90 -8.19 0.51
N MET A 32 -11.02 -8.32 -0.50
CA MET A 32 -11.25 -7.73 -1.83
C MET A 32 -12.48 -8.31 -2.52
N GLU A 33 -12.70 -9.63 -2.45
CA GLU A 33 -13.90 -10.29 -2.96
C GLU A 33 -15.17 -9.79 -2.25
N LYS A 34 -15.14 -9.68 -0.90
CA LYS A 34 -16.27 -9.15 -0.13
C LYS A 34 -16.60 -7.69 -0.44
N LEU A 35 -15.60 -6.89 -0.79
CA LEU A 35 -15.78 -5.49 -1.21
C LEU A 35 -16.12 -5.38 -2.72
N ASN A 36 -16.35 -6.51 -3.39
CA ASN A 36 -16.57 -6.61 -4.83
C ASN A 36 -15.38 -6.15 -5.70
N LEU A 37 -14.22 -5.86 -5.13
CA LEU A 37 -13.05 -5.32 -5.82
C LEU A 37 -12.25 -6.37 -6.62
N MET A 38 -12.60 -7.65 -6.47
CA MET A 38 -11.94 -8.78 -7.12
C MET A 38 -12.95 -9.90 -7.35
N ASP A 39 -12.83 -10.58 -8.49
CA ASP A 39 -13.47 -11.88 -8.73
C ASP A 39 -12.38 -12.93 -8.95
N GLU A 40 -12.36 -13.97 -8.10
CA GLU A 40 -11.33 -15.00 -8.11
C GLU A 40 -9.92 -14.38 -8.06
N ALA A 41 -9.14 -14.44 -9.14
CA ALA A 41 -7.80 -13.85 -9.22
C ALA A 41 -7.75 -12.53 -10.02
N THR A 42 -8.89 -12.01 -10.46
CA THR A 42 -9.01 -10.84 -11.33
C THR A 42 -9.41 -9.62 -10.52
N ILE A 43 -8.51 -8.65 -10.45
CA ILE A 43 -8.76 -7.38 -9.78
C ILE A 43 -9.61 -6.48 -10.67
N LYS A 44 -10.66 -5.87 -10.12
CA LYS A 44 -11.49 -4.89 -10.81
C LYS A 44 -10.87 -3.50 -10.62
N GLU A 45 -9.85 -3.19 -11.43
CA GLU A 45 -9.07 -1.94 -11.30
C GLU A 45 -9.97 -0.69 -11.29
N THR A 46 -11.02 -0.63 -12.13
CA THR A 46 -11.98 0.47 -12.15
C THR A 46 -12.68 0.65 -10.80
N GLN A 47 -13.17 -0.42 -10.19
CA GLN A 47 -13.88 -0.36 -8.91
C GLN A 47 -12.96 0.03 -7.76
N ILE A 48 -11.68 -0.30 -7.83
CA ILE A 48 -10.69 0.20 -6.87
C ILE A 48 -10.56 1.72 -6.99
N HIS A 49 -10.48 2.25 -8.21
CA HIS A 49 -10.42 3.70 -8.41
C HIS A 49 -11.70 4.41 -7.94
N GLU A 50 -12.88 3.84 -8.22
CA GLU A 50 -14.14 4.34 -7.68
C GLU A 50 -14.14 4.34 -6.14
N LYS A 51 -13.67 3.25 -5.53
CA LYS A 51 -13.60 3.14 -4.06
C LYS A 51 -12.65 4.16 -3.44
N ILE A 52 -11.56 4.51 -4.13
CA ILE A 52 -10.67 5.58 -3.70
C ILE A 52 -11.37 6.93 -3.72
N ASN A 53 -12.18 7.21 -4.75
CA ASN A 53 -12.97 8.45 -4.83
C ASN A 53 -14.01 8.56 -3.72
N GLU A 54 -14.54 7.42 -3.25
CA GLU A 54 -15.50 7.40 -2.13
C GLU A 54 -14.84 7.61 -0.76
N LEU A 55 -13.58 7.20 -0.60
CA LEU A 55 -12.91 7.13 0.71
C LEU A 55 -11.95 8.28 0.99
N PHE A 56 -11.47 8.97 -0.05
CA PHE A 56 -10.44 9.99 0.06
C PHE A 56 -10.81 11.23 -0.74
N GLU A 57 -10.37 12.39 -0.26
CA GLU A 57 -10.58 13.69 -0.92
C GLU A 57 -9.25 14.44 -1.07
N GLY A 58 -9.23 15.45 -1.95
CA GLY A 58 -8.12 16.39 -2.08
C GLY A 58 -6.77 15.74 -2.39
N ARG A 59 -5.74 16.10 -1.62
CA ARG A 59 -4.36 15.61 -1.80
C ARG A 59 -4.28 14.09 -1.62
N ASP A 60 -4.97 13.55 -0.62
CA ASP A 60 -4.90 12.14 -0.25
C ASP A 60 -5.52 11.24 -1.32
N GLN A 61 -6.60 11.69 -1.96
CA GLN A 61 -7.19 11.00 -3.11
C GLN A 61 -6.19 10.85 -4.27
N GLY A 62 -5.48 11.94 -4.59
CA GLY A 62 -4.44 11.94 -5.62
C GLY A 62 -3.29 10.98 -5.30
N ILE A 63 -2.87 10.94 -4.03
CA ILE A 63 -1.84 10.02 -3.53
C ILE A 63 -2.33 8.57 -3.61
N ALA A 64 -3.53 8.27 -3.10
CA ALA A 64 -4.12 6.94 -3.11
C ALA A 64 -4.23 6.38 -4.53
N HIS A 65 -4.66 7.18 -5.51
CA HIS A 65 -4.67 6.79 -6.91
C HIS A 65 -3.27 6.48 -7.48
N LYS A 66 -2.25 7.26 -7.12
CA LYS A 66 -0.87 7.00 -7.56
C LYS A 66 -0.35 5.68 -7.00
N ILE A 67 -0.58 5.41 -5.71
CA ILE A 67 -0.21 4.14 -5.06
C ILE A 67 -0.95 2.98 -5.72
N ALA A 68 -2.27 3.09 -5.92
CA ALA A 68 -3.09 2.06 -6.54
C ALA A 68 -2.57 1.69 -7.94
N ARG A 69 -2.35 2.68 -8.82
CA ARG A 69 -1.82 2.44 -10.18
C ARG A 69 -0.47 1.71 -10.14
N LYS A 70 0.44 2.15 -9.28
CA LYS A 70 1.77 1.53 -9.11
C LYS A 70 1.66 0.07 -8.65
N CYS A 71 0.86 -0.19 -7.63
CA CYS A 71 0.76 -1.52 -7.04
C CYS A 71 -0.05 -2.51 -7.88
N LEU A 72 -1.12 -2.06 -8.53
CA LEU A 72 -1.87 -2.85 -9.51
C LEU A 72 -0.96 -3.28 -10.67
N LYS A 73 -0.13 -2.37 -11.18
CA LYS A 73 0.85 -2.69 -12.22
C LYS A 73 1.86 -3.74 -11.75
N LYS A 74 2.36 -3.65 -10.52
CA LYS A 74 3.31 -4.62 -9.93
C LYS A 74 2.68 -6.01 -9.77
N ALA A 75 1.40 -6.09 -9.41
CA ALA A 75 0.71 -7.35 -9.15
C ALA A 75 0.10 -8.01 -10.41
N ARG A 76 0.09 -7.31 -11.55
CA ARG A 76 -0.63 -7.72 -12.77
C ARG A 76 -0.26 -9.11 -13.30
N SER A 77 1.03 -9.47 -13.26
CA SER A 77 1.54 -10.74 -13.82
C SER A 77 1.38 -11.93 -12.88
N ILE A 78 1.02 -11.70 -11.61
CA ILE A 78 0.88 -12.78 -10.62
C ILE A 78 -0.45 -13.49 -10.91
N THR A 79 -0.45 -14.82 -11.02
CA THR A 79 -1.69 -15.58 -11.30
C THR A 79 -2.33 -16.14 -10.04
N GLN A 80 -1.51 -16.52 -9.05
CA GLN A 80 -1.98 -17.08 -7.79
C GLN A 80 -2.70 -16.02 -6.95
N LYS A 81 -3.98 -16.25 -6.65
CA LYS A 81 -4.87 -15.28 -5.98
C LYS A 81 -4.28 -14.70 -4.69
N CYS A 82 -3.89 -15.57 -3.75
CA CYS A 82 -3.38 -15.14 -2.46
C CYS A 82 -2.02 -14.43 -2.58
N GLU A 83 -1.15 -14.89 -3.47
CA GLU A 83 0.16 -14.27 -3.74
C GLU A 83 -0.01 -12.88 -4.36
N LYS A 84 -0.93 -12.73 -5.32
CA LYS A 84 -1.27 -11.45 -5.94
C LYS A 84 -1.71 -10.43 -4.90
N CYS A 85 -2.64 -10.83 -4.03
CA CYS A 85 -3.16 -9.96 -2.98
C CYS A 85 -2.13 -9.64 -1.90
N PHE A 86 -1.24 -10.58 -1.58
CA PHE A 86 -0.13 -10.31 -0.69
C PHE A 86 0.85 -9.30 -1.30
N SER A 87 1.21 -9.46 -2.58
CA SER A 87 2.08 -8.53 -3.30
C SER A 87 1.50 -7.11 -3.36
N LEU A 88 0.17 -7.00 -3.57
CA LEU A 88 -0.53 -5.72 -3.47
C LEU A 88 -0.40 -5.11 -2.07
N TYR A 89 -0.69 -5.88 -1.02
CA TYR A 89 -0.61 -5.42 0.37
C TYR A 89 0.79 -4.90 0.73
N VAL A 90 1.85 -5.65 0.39
CA VAL A 90 3.24 -5.23 0.61
C VAL A 90 3.55 -3.97 -0.17
N CYS A 91 3.17 -3.89 -1.45
CA CYS A 91 3.44 -2.70 -2.26
C CYS A 91 2.76 -1.44 -1.72
N ILE A 92 1.53 -1.56 -1.21
CA ILE A 92 0.79 -0.44 -0.60
C ILE A 92 1.51 -0.01 0.67
N ALA A 93 1.84 -0.95 1.57
CA ALA A 93 2.57 -0.64 2.80
C ALA A 93 3.92 0.04 2.52
N GLU A 94 4.72 -0.50 1.58
CA GLU A 94 6.00 0.11 1.13
C GLU A 94 5.82 1.52 0.58
N SER A 95 4.70 1.78 -0.11
CA SER A 95 4.45 3.09 -0.72
C SER A 95 3.98 4.10 0.32
N VAL A 96 3.16 3.69 1.29
CA VAL A 96 2.72 4.53 2.41
C VAL A 96 3.91 4.89 3.31
N HIS A 97 4.73 3.92 3.70
CA HIS A 97 5.93 4.15 4.51
C HIS A 97 6.88 5.18 3.88
N LYS A 98 7.10 5.08 2.56
CA LYS A 98 7.92 6.06 1.83
C LYS A 98 7.33 7.46 1.81
N LEU A 99 6.01 7.59 1.77
CA LEU A 99 5.36 8.89 1.82
C LEU A 99 5.50 9.51 3.20
N GLN A 100 5.29 8.73 4.26
CA GLN A 100 5.48 9.19 5.64
C GLN A 100 6.92 9.64 5.89
N GLY A 101 7.92 8.86 5.46
CA GLY A 101 9.32 9.27 5.57
C GLY A 101 9.69 10.50 4.73
N HIS A 102 8.98 10.76 3.63
CA HIS A 102 9.13 12.00 2.85
C HIS A 102 8.40 13.18 3.51
N GLU A 103 7.24 12.98 4.12
CA GLU A 103 6.51 14.02 4.86
C GLU A 103 7.24 14.44 6.13
N GLU A 104 7.90 13.51 6.82
CA GLU A 104 8.79 13.81 7.95
C GLU A 104 9.95 14.71 7.51
N HIS A 105 10.67 14.38 6.43
CA HIS A 105 11.75 15.25 5.91
C HIS A 105 11.24 16.62 5.44
N VAL A 106 10.10 16.66 4.73
CA VAL A 106 9.54 17.94 4.25
C VAL A 106 9.07 18.81 5.41
N ARG A 107 8.51 18.22 6.47
CA ARG A 107 8.10 18.96 7.67
C ARG A 107 9.31 19.48 8.44
N GLU A 108 10.35 18.66 8.64
CA GLU A 108 11.61 19.07 9.26
C GLU A 108 12.30 20.19 8.46
N GLU A 109 12.39 20.06 7.13
CA GLU A 109 12.94 21.12 6.25
C GLU A 109 12.11 22.42 6.32
N THR A 110 10.78 22.33 6.41
CA THR A 110 9.91 23.52 6.50
C THR A 110 10.05 24.21 7.86
N GLU A 111 10.12 23.44 8.95
CA GLU A 111 10.33 23.96 10.31
C GLU A 111 11.73 24.60 10.45
N GLU A 112 12.78 23.98 9.91
CA GLU A 112 14.13 24.57 9.90
C GLU A 112 14.20 25.87 9.07
N ILE A 113 13.51 25.93 7.92
CA ILE A 113 13.47 27.15 7.10
C ILE A 113 12.71 28.27 7.83
N GLU A 114 11.55 27.98 8.44
CA GLU A 114 10.77 28.97 9.20
C GLU A 114 11.53 29.48 10.44
N GLU A 115 12.21 28.61 11.21
CA GLU A 115 13.04 29.02 12.35
C GLU A 115 14.24 29.89 11.96
N THR A 116 14.78 29.68 10.75
CA THR A 116 15.91 30.46 10.22
C THR A 116 15.45 31.84 9.72
N GLU A 117 14.21 31.96 9.20
CA GLU A 117 13.64 33.23 8.74
C GLU A 117 13.13 34.13 9.88
N GLU A 118 12.67 33.57 11.01
CA GLU A 118 12.24 34.36 12.19
C GLU A 118 13.41 34.98 13.00
N GLN A 119 14.66 34.59 12.72
CA GLN A 119 15.86 35.07 13.44
C GLN A 119 16.68 36.12 12.66
N ILE A 120 16.18 36.65 11.54
CA ILE A 120 16.84 37.68 10.71
C ILE A 120 16.13 39.03 10.79
#